data_AF-A0A2D7U695-F1
#
_entry.id   AF-A0A2D7U695-F1
#
_cell.length_a   1.000
_cell.length_b   1.000
_cell.length_c   1.000
_cell.angle_alpha   90.00
_cell.angle_beta   90.00
_cell.angle_gamma   90.00
#
_symmetry.space_group_name_H-M   'P 1'
#
loop_
_entity.id
_entity.type
_entity.pdbx_description
1 polymer ?
#
loop_
_entity_poly.entity_id
_entity_poly.type
_entity_poly.pdbx_seq_one_letter_code
_entity_poly.pdbx_strand_id
1 'polypeptide(L)' 'MASTGSVSSWEESLLVAMIQYPVPIIKGPSDIQTQVDQICKAVASTKAGYPEADLIVMPEY' A
#
# COMPACT_ATOMS: atom_id res chain seq x y z
N MET A 1 16.15 16.47 3.95
CA MET A 1 15.01 17.04 4.72
C MET A 1 13.81 16.14 4.47
N ALA A 2 13.04 15.75 5.49
CA ALA A 2 11.79 15.01 5.28
C ALA A 2 10.64 16.00 5.02
N SER A 3 9.68 15.59 4.20
CA SER A 3 8.52 16.40 3.81
C SER A 3 7.25 15.57 3.92
N THR A 4 6.11 16.24 4.12
CA THR A 4 4.79 15.63 4.01
C THR A 4 3.99 16.32 2.90
N GLY A 5 3.24 15.54 2.13
CA GLY A 5 2.41 16.04 1.02
C GLY A 5 3.04 15.87 -0.37
N SER A 6 2.21 16.07 -1.40
CA SER A 6 2.41 15.68 -2.81
C SER A 6 2.25 14.18 -3.10
N VAL A 7 2.12 13.88 -4.39
CA VAL A 7 2.12 12.53 -4.99
C VAL A 7 3.43 12.22 -5.73
N SER A 8 4.38 13.16 -5.65
CA SER A 8 5.66 13.15 -6.35
C SER A 8 6.84 12.95 -5.39
N SER A 9 7.91 12.33 -5.86
CA SER A 9 9.23 12.28 -5.26
C SER A 9 10.23 13.12 -6.06
N TRP A 10 11.28 13.61 -5.42
CA TRP A 10 12.47 14.16 -6.08
C TRP A 10 13.65 13.17 -5.98
N GLU A 11 14.71 13.41 -6.73
CA GLU A 11 15.84 12.48 -6.95
C GLU A 11 16.48 11.92 -5.66
N GLU A 12 16.51 12.70 -4.58
CA GLU A 12 17.06 12.30 -3.28
C GLU A 12 15.98 11.88 -2.24
N SER A 13 14.76 11.61 -2.68
CA SER A 13 13.66 11.22 -1.79
C SER A 13 13.07 9.86 -2.15
N LEU A 14 12.40 9.28 -1.15
CA LEU A 14 11.67 8.03 -1.27
C LEU A 14 10.24 8.29 -0.80
N LEU A 15 9.26 8.12 -1.68
CA LEU A 15 7.85 8.32 -1.36
C LEU A 15 7.27 7.03 -0.77
N VAL A 16 6.88 7.10 0.51
CA VAL A 16 6.32 5.96 1.25
C VAL A 16 4.80 6.12 1.40
N ALA A 17 4.05 5.07 1.05
CA ALA A 17 2.64 4.94 1.39
C ALA A 17 2.45 3.84 2.44
N MET A 18 1.94 4.21 3.62
CA MET A 18 1.60 3.27 4.69
C MET A 18 0.09 3.06 4.71
N ILE A 19 -0.36 1.82 4.49
CA ILE A 19 -1.77 1.51 4.30
C ILE A 19 -2.42 1.16 5.64
N GLN A 20 -3.51 1.84 5.97
CA GLN A 20 -4.42 1.43 7.05
C GLN A 20 -5.37 0.36 6.51
N TYR A 21 -4.86 -0.86 6.37
CA TYR A 21 -5.63 -1.98 5.81
C TYR A 21 -6.70 -2.44 6.82
N PRO A 22 -7.95 -2.69 6.38
CA PRO A 22 -8.98 -3.21 7.27
C PRO A 22 -8.62 -4.64 7.71
N VAL A 23 -8.55 -4.85 9.02
CA VAL A 23 -8.20 -6.16 9.60
C VAL A 23 -9.18 -7.24 9.07
N PRO A 24 -8.69 -8.29 8.40
CA PRO A 24 -9.56 -9.25 7.74
C PRO A 24 -10.15 -10.26 8.72
N ILE A 25 -11.39 -10.68 8.46
CA ILE A 25 -12.01 -11.83 9.13
C ILE A 25 -11.79 -13.06 8.25
N ILE A 26 -10.93 -13.98 8.70
CA ILE A 26 -10.56 -15.21 7.97
C ILE A 26 -11.31 -16.40 8.58
N LYS A 27 -12.13 -17.09 7.78
CA LYS A 27 -12.86 -18.30 8.19
C LYS A 27 -12.28 -19.57 7.57
N GLY A 28 -11.49 -19.45 6.51
CA GLY A 28 -10.79 -20.57 5.90
C GLY A 28 -9.71 -20.15 4.90
N PRO A 29 -8.99 -21.12 4.31
CA PRO A 29 -7.87 -20.85 3.41
C PRO A 29 -8.25 -20.05 2.15
N SER A 30 -9.48 -20.18 1.65
CA SER A 30 -9.97 -19.39 0.50
C SER A 30 -10.03 -17.89 0.78
N ASP A 31 -10.28 -17.51 2.03
CA ASP A 31 -10.36 -16.10 2.41
C ASP A 31 -8.97 -15.46 2.41
N ILE A 32 -7.92 -16.24 2.67
CA ILE A 32 -6.53 -15.78 2.58
C ILE A 32 -6.23 -15.36 1.14
N GLN A 33 -6.57 -16.20 0.15
CA GLN A 33 -6.36 -15.84 -1.25
C GLN A 33 -7.15 -14.58 -1.63
N THR A 34 -8.38 -14.46 -1.14
CA THR A 34 -9.19 -13.25 -1.33
C THR A 34 -8.47 -12.02 -0.75
N GLN A 35 -7.86 -12.10 0.42
CA GLN A 35 -7.09 -11.00 0.98
C GLN A 35 -5.84 -10.68 0.17
N VAL A 36 -5.10 -11.69 -0.30
CA VAL A 36 -3.94 -11.49 -1.18
C VAL A 36 -4.35 -10.71 -2.43
N ASP A 37 -5.47 -11.07 -3.05
CA ASP A 37 -5.97 -10.38 -4.25
C ASP A 37 -6.37 -8.93 -3.94
N GLN A 38 -6.99 -8.67 -2.79
CA GLN A 38 -7.31 -7.31 -2.33
C GLN A 38 -6.06 -6.48 -2.02
N ILE A 39 -5.02 -7.08 -1.41
CA ILE A 39 -3.73 -6.44 -1.15
C ILE A 39 -3.07 -6.05 -2.48
N CYS A 40 -3.02 -6.96 -3.45
CA CYS A 40 -2.49 -6.66 -4.79
C CYS A 40 -3.25 -5.53 -5.47
N LYS A 41 -4.59 -5.54 -5.37
CA LYS A 41 -5.44 -4.45 -5.89
C LYS A 41 -5.15 -3.13 -5.19
N ALA A 42 -5.00 -3.13 -3.86
CA ALA A 42 -4.67 -1.95 -3.08
C ALA A 42 -3.33 -1.35 -3.55
N VAL A 43 -2.27 -2.18 -3.64
CA VAL A 43 -0.95 -1.77 -4.14
C VAL A 43 -1.04 -1.14 -5.53
N ALA A 44 -1.75 -1.77 -6.47
CA ALA A 44 -1.92 -1.24 -7.82
C ALA A 44 -2.66 0.11 -7.81
N SER A 45 -3.74 0.22 -7.03
CA SER A 45 -4.52 1.45 -6.93
C SER A 45 -3.75 2.58 -6.25
N THR A 46 -2.95 2.27 -5.23
CA THR A 46 -2.06 3.21 -4.55
C THR A 46 -1.00 3.74 -5.51
N LYS A 47 -0.34 2.88 -6.30
CA LYS A 47 0.64 3.33 -7.30
C LYS A 47 -0.01 4.17 -8.40
N ALA A 48 -1.26 3.87 -8.78
CA ALA A 48 -2.00 4.69 -9.73
C ALA A 48 -2.34 6.10 -9.18
N GLY A 49 -2.69 6.21 -7.89
CA GLY A 49 -2.96 7.48 -7.22
C GLY A 49 -1.70 8.25 -6.79
N TYR A 50 -0.61 7.54 -6.54
CA TYR A 50 0.72 8.05 -6.17
C TYR A 50 1.77 7.49 -7.15
N PRO A 51 1.89 8.07 -8.36
CA PRO A 51 2.73 7.52 -9.44
C PRO A 51 4.19 7.33 -9.06
N GLU A 52 4.70 8.13 -8.13
CA GLU A 52 6.10 8.08 -7.69
C GLU A 52 6.26 7.37 -6.33
N ALA A 53 5.24 6.64 -5.84
CA ALA A 53 5.39 5.83 -4.64
C ALA A 53 6.44 4.73 -4.87
N ASP A 54 7.49 4.74 -4.06
CA ASP A 54 8.62 3.82 -4.15
C ASP A 54 8.47 2.63 -3.19
N LEU A 55 7.80 2.85 -2.05
CA LEU A 55 7.56 1.84 -1.02
C LEU A 55 6.11 1.90 -0.55
N ILE A 56 5.41 0.77 -0.63
CA ILE A 56 4.05 0.59 -0.09
C ILE A 56 4.14 -0.44 1.04
N VAL A 57 3.70 -0.06 2.23
CA VAL A 57 3.76 -0.89 3.44
C VAL A 57 2.35 -1.29 3.87
N MET A 58 2.13 -2.60 3.99
CA MET A 58 0.93 -3.18 4.58
C MET A 58 1.20 -3.51 6.07
N PRO A 59 0.19 -3.45 6.95
CA PRO A 59 0.37 -3.74 8.37
C PRO A 59 0.60 -5.23 8.63
N GLU A 60 1.14 -5.56 9.80
CA GLU A 60 0.93 -6.88 10.40
C GLU A 60 -0.53 -6.97 10.86
N TYR A 61 -1.27 -7.93 10.29
CA TYR A 61 -2.71 -8.19 10.47
C TYR A 61 -3.62 -6.95 10.60
#